data_AF-A0A2V9M9Q7-F1
#
_entry.id   AF-A0A2V9M9Q7-F1
#
_cell.length_a   1.000
_cell.length_b   1.000
_cell.length_c   1.000
_cell.angle_alpha   90.00
_cell.angle_beta   90.00
_cell.angle_gamma   90.00
#
_symmetry.space_group_name_H-M   'P 1'
#
loop_
_entity.id
_entity.type
_entity.pdbx_description
1 polymer ?
#
loop_
_entity_poly.entity_id
_entity_poly.type
_entity_poly.pdbx_seq_one_letter_code
_entity_poly.pdbx_strand_id
1 'polypeptide(L)'
;TNLLAVAKQADMKPSEAKVIHQRPAVIQELEWWLQRSRGSSPEADPVKEVLFSFYNGELFRMLVTYDQYRTQGLTDEDMVEAISATYGTATRPVAKMIFPSLHVYNDSEKVIARWEDLQYSFNLFRFSYQPTLGVVVFSKRLDALARAAIVEATRLDEQEAPQREIERQKKQDEENRAAQEKARPANKANFRP
;
A
#
# COMPACT_ATOMS: atom_id res chain seq x y z
N THR A 1 7.28 -3.86 15.28
CA THR A 1 7.24 -2.39 15.13
C THR A 1 5.82 -1.97 14.81
N ASN A 2 5.29 -0.89 15.40
CA ASN A 2 3.90 -0.46 15.19
C ASN A 2 3.80 0.87 14.42
N LEU A 3 2.58 1.22 13.97
CA LEU A 3 2.31 2.44 13.19
C LEU A 3 2.81 3.72 13.86
N LEU A 4 2.63 3.87 15.17
CA LEU A 4 3.09 5.06 15.90
C LEU A 4 4.61 5.20 15.85
N ALA A 5 5.34 4.09 16.05
CA ALA A 5 6.79 4.08 16.00
C ALA A 5 7.32 4.39 14.59
N VAL A 6 6.72 3.80 13.55
CA VAL A 6 7.10 4.06 12.16
C VAL A 6 6.83 5.51 11.77
N ALA A 7 5.62 6.01 12.06
CA ALA A 7 5.24 7.39 11.75
C ALA A 7 6.18 8.39 12.43
N LYS A 8 6.53 8.17 13.71
CA LYS A 8 7.51 8.99 14.43
C LYS A 8 8.89 8.96 13.75
N GLN A 9 9.36 7.79 13.31
CA GLN A 9 10.66 7.66 12.65
C GLN A 9 10.68 8.31 11.26
N ALA A 10 9.56 8.29 10.55
CA ALA A 10 9.40 8.88 9.23
C ALA A 10 9.04 10.39 9.26
N ASP A 11 8.94 11.00 10.45
CA ASP A 11 8.43 12.36 10.67
C ASP A 11 7.04 12.60 10.04
N MET A 12 6.17 11.60 10.14
CA MET A 12 4.80 11.61 9.62
C MET A 12 3.78 11.53 10.76
N LYS A 13 2.52 11.91 10.48
CA LYS A 13 1.43 11.69 11.44
C LYS A 13 0.80 10.32 11.24
N PRO A 14 0.49 9.57 12.32
CA PRO A 14 -0.24 8.30 12.22
C PRO A 14 -1.60 8.43 11.50
N SER A 15 -2.22 9.61 11.55
CA SER A 15 -3.48 9.92 10.86
C SER A 15 -3.36 9.99 9.33
N GLU A 16 -2.15 10.03 8.80
CA GLU A 16 -1.89 9.99 7.34
C GLU A 16 -1.99 8.56 6.78
N ALA A 17 -2.02 7.54 7.65
CA ALA A 17 -2.18 6.16 7.22
C ALA A 17 -3.59 5.92 6.68
N LYS A 18 -3.67 5.43 5.44
CA LYS A 18 -4.91 5.05 4.77
C LYS A 18 -5.33 3.67 5.27
N VAL A 19 -6.61 3.52 5.63
CA VAL A 19 -7.18 2.22 5.96
C VAL A 19 -7.66 1.57 4.67
N ILE A 20 -7.08 0.42 4.31
CA ILE A 20 -7.41 -0.32 3.10
C ILE A 20 -8.54 -1.32 3.38
N HIS A 21 -8.46 -2.03 4.51
CA HIS A 21 -9.50 -2.94 4.98
C HIS A 21 -9.70 -2.78 6.50
N GLN A 22 -10.93 -2.96 6.96
CA GLN A 22 -11.28 -2.95 8.39
C GLN A 22 -11.68 -4.32 8.94
N ARG A 23 -11.93 -5.28 8.05
CA ARG A 23 -12.41 -6.63 8.37
C ARG A 23 -11.81 -7.65 7.39
N PRO A 24 -11.47 -8.87 7.83
CA PRO A 24 -11.54 -9.35 9.22
C PRO A 24 -10.46 -8.74 10.13
N ALA A 25 -9.46 -8.08 9.56
CA ALA A 25 -8.41 -7.37 10.28
C ALA A 25 -8.21 -5.98 9.69
N VAL A 26 -7.59 -5.10 10.47
CA VAL A 26 -7.28 -3.75 10.03
C VAL A 26 -6.00 -3.78 9.19
N ILE A 27 -6.11 -3.45 7.91
CA ILE A 27 -4.99 -3.26 6.99
C ILE A 27 -4.83 -1.78 6.72
N GLN A 28 -3.63 -1.26 6.97
CA GLN A 28 -3.31 0.15 6.77
C GLN A 28 -2.04 0.32 5.96
N GLU A 29 -1.98 1.43 5.23
CA GLU A 29 -0.80 1.81 4.45
C GLU A 29 -0.42 3.26 4.75
N LEU A 30 0.87 3.48 4.98
CA LEU A 30 1.46 4.80 5.18
C LEU A 30 2.51 5.01 4.09
N GLU A 31 2.34 6.07 3.32
CA GLU A 31 3.12 6.36 2.12
C GLU A 31 4.05 7.52 2.40
N TRP A 32 5.35 7.24 2.49
CA TRP A 32 6.38 8.25 2.73
C TRP A 32 7.08 8.60 1.42
N TRP A 33 7.21 9.90 1.17
CA TRP A 33 7.93 10.44 0.02
C TRP A 33 9.12 11.25 0.50
N LEU A 34 10.25 11.14 -0.20
CA LEU A 34 11.38 12.03 0.05
C LEU A 34 10.96 13.47 -0.27
N GLN A 35 10.68 14.27 0.77
CA GLN A 35 10.33 15.68 0.60
C GLN A 35 11.57 16.46 0.17
N ARG A 36 11.57 16.96 -1.07
CA ARG A 36 12.58 17.91 -1.54
C ARG A 36 12.40 19.24 -0.81
N SER A 37 13.02 19.38 0.36
CA SER A 37 13.11 20.69 0.99
C SER A 37 13.98 21.60 0.11
N ARG A 38 13.47 22.80 -0.22
CA ARG A 38 14.26 23.87 -0.86
C ARG A 38 15.26 24.41 0.17
N GLY A 39 16.34 23.68 0.46
CA GLY A 39 17.39 24.21 1.33
C GLY A 39 18.36 23.22 1.96
N SER A 40 18.10 21.90 1.95
CA SER A 40 19.12 20.93 2.38
C SER A 40 19.99 20.52 1.20
N SER A 41 21.30 20.35 1.44
CA SER A 41 22.25 19.73 0.51
C SER A 41 21.62 18.50 -0.18
N PRO A 42 21.73 18.37 -1.52
CA PRO A 42 21.25 17.20 -2.24
C PRO A 42 22.25 16.05 -2.05
N GLU A 43 22.29 15.45 -0.86
CA GLU A 43 23.29 14.42 -0.56
C GLU A 43 22.68 13.03 -0.33
N ALA A 44 23.15 12.11 -1.19
CA ALA A 44 23.31 10.67 -1.01
C ALA A 44 22.11 9.71 -1.08
N ASP A 45 20.94 9.97 -0.48
CA ASP A 45 19.95 8.88 -0.33
C ASP A 45 19.23 8.54 -1.67
N PRO A 46 19.40 7.35 -2.27
CA PRO A 46 18.71 6.99 -3.50
C PRO A 46 17.21 6.68 -3.30
N VAL A 47 16.71 6.61 -2.06
CA VAL A 47 15.30 6.30 -1.79
C VAL A 47 14.39 7.44 -2.24
N LYS A 48 13.41 7.12 -3.09
CA LYS A 48 12.39 8.05 -3.57
C LYS A 48 11.11 7.99 -2.74
N GLU A 49 10.68 6.78 -2.43
CA GLU A 49 9.40 6.47 -1.80
C GLU A 49 9.53 5.24 -0.92
N VAL A 50 8.80 5.22 0.20
CA VAL A 50 8.61 4.04 1.04
C VAL A 50 7.13 3.86 1.36
N LEU A 51 6.57 2.72 1.01
CA LEU A 51 5.24 2.30 1.40
C LEU A 51 5.32 1.33 2.57
N PHE A 52 4.82 1.74 3.73
CA PHE A 52 4.70 0.92 4.92
C PHE A 52 3.31 0.27 4.98
N SER A 53 3.22 -1.05 5.07
CA SER A 53 1.97 -1.78 5.23
C SER A 53 1.85 -2.37 6.64
N PHE A 54 0.69 -2.19 7.26
CA PHE A 54 0.39 -2.61 8.64
C PHE A 54 -0.78 -3.58 8.71
N TYR A 55 -0.67 -4.55 9.61
CA TYR A 55 -1.68 -5.54 9.98
C TYR A 55 -2.01 -5.35 11.46
N ASN A 56 -3.23 -4.94 11.77
CA ASN A 56 -3.66 -4.57 13.13
C ASN A 56 -2.69 -3.57 13.80
N GLY A 57 -2.17 -2.62 13.02
CA GLY A 57 -1.21 -1.60 13.49
C GLY A 57 0.24 -2.08 13.60
N GLU A 58 0.53 -3.35 13.33
CA GLU A 58 1.90 -3.88 13.29
C GLU A 58 2.47 -3.87 11.86
N LEU A 59 3.69 -3.37 11.70
CA LEU A 59 4.37 -3.31 10.42
C LEU A 59 4.68 -4.73 9.93
N PHE A 60 4.08 -5.14 8.81
CA PHE A 60 4.35 -6.44 8.21
C PHE A 60 5.20 -6.34 6.95
N ARG A 61 5.19 -5.19 6.26
CA ARG A 61 5.90 -4.99 5.00
C ARG A 61 6.31 -3.54 4.78
N MET A 62 7.45 -3.35 4.15
CA MET A 62 7.95 -2.10 3.59
C MET A 62 8.30 -2.33 2.12
N LEU A 63 7.83 -1.45 1.24
CA LEU A 63 8.26 -1.38 -0.14
C LEU A 63 9.03 -0.07 -0.33
N VAL A 64 10.31 -0.19 -0.68
CA VAL A 64 11.21 0.92 -0.95
C VAL A 64 11.38 1.01 -2.46
N THR A 65 11.12 2.19 -3.02
CA THR A 65 11.33 2.49 -4.44
C THR A 65 12.49 3.47 -4.55
N TYR A 66 13.50 3.14 -5.35
CA TYR A 66 14.66 4.01 -5.58
C TYR A 66 14.40 5.01 -6.72
N ASP A 67 15.04 6.18 -6.63
CA ASP A 67 15.04 7.18 -7.69
C ASP A 67 15.91 6.72 -8.86
N GLN A 68 15.30 6.58 -10.05
CA GLN A 68 15.96 6.10 -11.26
C GLN A 68 17.23 6.90 -11.61
N TYR A 69 17.22 8.22 -11.44
CA TYR A 69 18.36 9.06 -11.79
C TYR A 69 19.50 8.90 -10.79
N ARG A 70 19.19 8.57 -9.53
CA ARG A 70 20.18 8.32 -8.48
C ARG A 70 20.78 6.92 -8.54
N THR A 71 20.06 5.95 -9.10
CA THR A 71 20.58 4.61 -9.36
C THR A 71 21.07 4.43 -10.80
N GLN A 72 21.16 5.50 -11.58
CA GLN A 72 21.57 5.43 -12.98
C GLN A 72 23.03 4.95 -13.08
N GLY A 73 23.24 3.91 -13.89
CA GLY A 73 24.55 3.29 -14.08
C GLY A 73 24.88 2.19 -13.08
N LEU A 74 24.11 2.02 -12.00
CA LEU A 74 24.26 0.89 -11.10
C LEU A 74 23.73 -0.38 -11.74
N THR A 75 24.52 -1.44 -11.68
CA THR A 75 24.14 -2.79 -12.11
C THR A 75 23.37 -3.52 -11.01
N ASP A 76 22.75 -4.64 -11.37
CA ASP A 76 22.14 -5.53 -10.39
C ASP A 76 23.19 -6.01 -9.37
N GLU A 77 24.41 -6.32 -9.82
CA GLU A 77 25.55 -6.72 -9.00
C GLU A 77 25.97 -5.62 -8.01
N ASP A 78 26.07 -4.35 -8.43
CA ASP A 78 26.44 -3.24 -7.55
C ASP A 78 25.42 -3.08 -6.41
N MET A 79 24.13 -3.23 -6.73
CA MET A 79 23.06 -3.16 -5.74
C MET A 79 23.11 -4.35 -4.77
N VAL A 80 23.36 -5.55 -5.29
CA VAL A 80 23.51 -6.75 -4.48
C VAL A 80 24.70 -6.63 -3.55
N GLU A 81 25.84 -6.12 -4.02
CA GLU A 81 27.03 -5.90 -3.20
C GLU A 81 26.74 -4.90 -2.08
N ALA A 82 26.17 -3.74 -2.41
CA ALA A 82 25.85 -2.69 -1.45
C ALA A 82 24.90 -3.18 -0.33
N ILE A 83 23.86 -3.93 -0.69
CA ILE A 83 22.91 -4.48 0.30
C ILE A 83 23.55 -5.62 1.10
N SER A 84 24.37 -6.46 0.45
CA SER A 84 25.05 -7.58 1.11
C SER A 84 26.07 -7.12 2.14
N ALA A 85 26.64 -5.92 2.00
CA ALA A 85 27.50 -5.32 3.01
C ALA A 85 26.77 -5.12 4.36
N THR A 86 25.44 -4.99 4.35
CA THR A 86 24.62 -4.82 5.56
C THR A 86 23.96 -6.13 6.00
N TYR A 87 23.40 -6.89 5.07
CA TYR A 87 22.55 -8.05 5.37
C TYR A 87 23.22 -9.41 5.13
N GLY A 88 24.50 -9.43 4.78
CA GLY A 88 25.26 -10.64 4.50
C GLY A 88 25.04 -11.20 3.09
N THR A 89 25.39 -12.46 2.89
CA THR A 89 25.38 -13.07 1.54
C THR A 89 23.97 -13.23 0.97
N ALA A 90 23.76 -12.70 -0.23
CA ALA A 90 22.51 -12.85 -0.95
C ALA A 90 22.34 -14.25 -1.56
N THR A 91 21.10 -14.73 -1.57
CA THR A 91 20.66 -15.84 -2.43
C THR A 91 20.10 -15.27 -3.75
N ARG A 92 20.27 -16.00 -4.85
CA ARG A 92 19.74 -15.62 -6.17
C ARG A 92 18.66 -16.61 -6.61
N PRO A 93 17.41 -16.46 -6.14
CA PRO A 93 16.34 -17.37 -6.51
C PRO A 93 15.93 -17.15 -7.96
N VAL A 94 15.59 -18.23 -8.69
CA VAL A 94 14.96 -18.15 -10.03
C VAL A 94 13.47 -17.75 -9.91
N ALA A 95 12.99 -17.47 -8.71
CA ALA A 95 11.59 -17.16 -8.42
C ALA A 95 11.20 -15.75 -8.89
N LYS A 96 10.00 -15.64 -9.45
CA LYS A 96 9.31 -14.36 -9.58
C LYS A 96 8.44 -14.13 -8.34
N MET A 97 8.34 -12.90 -7.87
CA MET A 97 7.49 -12.57 -6.72
C MET A 97 6.22 -11.85 -7.17
N ILE A 98 5.10 -12.26 -6.59
CA ILE A 98 3.81 -11.56 -6.71
C ILE A 98 3.65 -10.66 -5.49
N PHE A 99 3.57 -9.36 -5.73
CA PHE A 99 3.37 -8.34 -4.69
C PHE A 99 1.89 -7.96 -4.58
N PRO A 100 1.17 -8.34 -3.51
CA PRO A 100 -0.24 -8.00 -3.37
C PRO A 100 -0.49 -6.53 -2.94
N SER A 101 0.52 -5.78 -2.45
CA SER A 101 0.36 -4.33 -2.19
C SER A 101 0.42 -3.46 -3.43
N LEU A 102 1.03 -3.94 -4.51
CA LEU A 102 1.01 -3.22 -5.79
C LEU A 102 -0.37 -3.46 -6.43
N HIS A 103 -1.43 -2.93 -5.81
CA HIS A 103 -2.82 -3.00 -6.30
C HIS A 103 -3.01 -2.42 -7.71
N VAL A 104 -1.94 -1.97 -8.37
CA VAL A 104 -1.97 -1.46 -9.74
C VAL A 104 -1.65 -2.58 -10.76
N TYR A 105 -0.87 -3.62 -10.42
CA TYR A 105 -0.39 -4.56 -11.42
C TYR A 105 -0.12 -5.97 -10.89
N ASN A 106 -0.77 -6.97 -11.50
CA ASN A 106 -0.58 -8.40 -11.29
C ASN A 106 0.75 -8.88 -11.90
N ASP A 107 1.84 -8.20 -11.54
CA ASP A 107 3.15 -8.44 -12.12
C ASP A 107 4.00 -9.30 -11.19
N SER A 108 4.41 -10.42 -11.75
CA SER A 108 5.44 -11.26 -11.17
C SER A 108 6.78 -10.55 -11.39
N GLU A 109 7.24 -9.80 -10.41
CA GLU A 109 8.51 -9.08 -10.54
C GLU A 109 9.68 -10.04 -10.42
N LYS A 110 10.70 -9.84 -11.27
CA LYS A 110 11.90 -10.67 -11.25
C LYS A 110 12.73 -10.31 -10.02
N VAL A 111 12.85 -11.25 -9.10
CA VAL A 111 13.75 -11.11 -7.95
C VAL A 111 15.19 -11.23 -8.45
N ILE A 112 15.99 -10.21 -8.16
CA ILE A 112 17.42 -10.17 -8.47
C ILE A 112 18.19 -10.91 -7.37
N ALA A 113 17.86 -10.61 -6.12
CA ALA A 113 18.52 -11.15 -4.95
C ALA A 113 17.61 -11.14 -3.72
N ARG A 114 17.89 -12.06 -2.80
CA ARG A 114 17.16 -12.22 -1.54
C ARG A 114 18.12 -12.42 -0.38
N TRP A 115 17.86 -11.71 0.70
CA TRP A 115 18.43 -11.93 2.03
C TRP A 115 17.29 -12.33 2.95
N GLU A 116 17.45 -13.41 3.70
CA GLU A 116 16.39 -13.88 4.58
C GLU A 116 16.93 -14.57 5.81
N ASP A 117 16.15 -14.48 6.88
CA ASP A 117 16.32 -15.28 8.08
C ASP A 117 15.01 -16.06 8.36
N LEU A 118 14.85 -16.55 9.59
CA LEU A 118 13.65 -17.28 9.99
C LEU A 118 12.38 -16.40 10.03
N GLN A 119 12.52 -15.10 10.24
CA GLN A 119 11.42 -14.17 10.51
C GLN A 119 11.17 -13.17 9.38
N TYR A 120 12.21 -12.75 8.67
CA TYR A 120 12.20 -11.66 7.71
C TYR A 120 12.74 -12.09 6.35
N SER A 121 12.26 -11.40 5.32
CA SER A 121 12.81 -11.51 3.97
C SER A 121 12.97 -10.12 3.38
N PHE A 122 14.14 -9.88 2.81
CA PHE A 122 14.51 -8.70 2.06
C PHE A 122 14.75 -9.13 0.62
N ASN A 123 14.08 -8.51 -0.33
CA ASN A 123 14.19 -8.90 -1.72
C ASN A 123 14.40 -7.68 -2.60
N LEU A 124 15.49 -7.71 -3.36
CA LEU A 124 15.76 -6.76 -4.43
C LEU A 124 15.09 -7.26 -5.71
N PHE A 125 14.39 -6.36 -6.38
CA PHE A 125 13.76 -6.63 -7.66
C PHE A 125 13.84 -5.39 -8.55
N ARG A 126 13.55 -5.59 -9.82
CA ARG A 126 13.43 -4.51 -10.80
C ARG A 126 11.99 -4.48 -11.29
N PHE A 127 11.41 -3.30 -11.35
CA PHE A 127 10.04 -3.14 -11.85
C PHE A 127 10.01 -3.50 -13.35
N SER A 128 8.98 -4.21 -13.79
CA SER A 128 8.84 -4.63 -15.18
C SER A 128 8.53 -3.47 -16.13
N TYR A 129 7.79 -2.46 -15.65
CA TYR A 129 7.29 -1.33 -16.45
C TYR A 129 8.15 -0.07 -16.39
N GLN A 130 9.07 0.01 -15.42
CA GLN A 130 9.96 1.15 -15.24
C GLN A 130 11.35 0.62 -14.90
N PRO A 131 12.44 1.21 -15.42
CA PRO A 131 13.81 0.77 -15.10
C PRO A 131 14.24 1.24 -13.70
N THR A 132 13.32 1.22 -12.74
CA THR A 132 13.55 1.51 -11.32
C THR A 132 13.81 0.20 -10.58
N LEU A 133 14.63 0.30 -9.55
CA LEU A 133 14.87 -0.78 -8.62
C LEU A 133 13.98 -0.60 -7.39
N GLY A 134 13.53 -1.73 -6.86
CA GLY A 134 12.71 -1.80 -5.68
C GLY A 134 13.27 -2.80 -4.69
N VAL A 135 13.05 -2.51 -3.42
CA VAL A 135 13.31 -3.42 -2.32
C VAL A 135 12.01 -3.66 -1.58
N VAL A 136 11.69 -4.92 -1.34
CA VAL A 136 10.65 -5.26 -0.36
C VAL A 136 11.28 -5.87 0.88
N VAL A 137 10.79 -5.47 2.04
CA VAL A 137 11.15 -6.05 3.33
C VAL A 137 9.87 -6.48 4.01
N PHE A 138 9.77 -7.71 4.48
CA PHE A 138 8.56 -8.16 5.17
C PHE A 138 8.84 -9.20 6.25
N SER A 139 7.96 -9.23 7.26
CA SER A 139 7.90 -10.32 8.23
C SER A 139 7.12 -11.48 7.62
N LYS A 140 7.73 -12.66 7.52
CA LYS A 140 7.11 -13.85 6.90
C LYS A 140 5.77 -14.22 7.55
N ARG A 141 5.73 -14.19 8.89
CA ARG A 141 4.51 -14.52 9.66
C ARG A 141 3.42 -13.47 9.45
N LEU A 142 3.74 -12.19 9.64
CA LEU A 142 2.73 -11.14 9.55
C LEU A 142 2.26 -10.93 8.11
N ASP A 143 3.14 -11.06 7.11
CA ASP A 143 2.77 -10.99 5.69
C ASP A 143 1.80 -12.11 5.31
N ALA A 144 2.00 -13.34 5.80
CA ALA A 144 1.05 -14.44 5.58
C ALA A 144 -0.33 -14.16 6.19
N LEU A 145 -0.37 -13.66 7.43
CA LEU A 145 -1.63 -13.29 8.09
C LEU A 145 -2.33 -12.11 7.40
N ALA A 146 -1.57 -11.10 6.99
CA ALA A 146 -2.09 -9.94 6.27
C ALA A 146 -2.67 -10.34 4.92
N ARG A 147 -1.97 -11.19 4.14
CA ARG A 147 -2.48 -11.71 2.86
C ARG A 147 -3.77 -12.48 3.03
N ALA A 148 -3.85 -13.37 4.03
CA ALA A 148 -5.06 -14.12 4.31
C ALA A 148 -6.23 -13.19 4.66
N ALA A 149 -5.98 -12.15 5.47
CA ALA A 149 -6.99 -11.16 5.82
C ALA A 149 -7.43 -10.31 4.62
N ILE A 150 -6.51 -9.92 3.73
CA ILE A 150 -6.83 -9.17 2.50
C ILE A 150 -7.73 -10.00 1.59
N VAL A 151 -7.40 -11.27 1.34
CA VAL A 151 -8.21 -12.18 0.51
C VAL A 151 -9.62 -12.32 1.10
N GLU A 152 -9.72 -12.50 2.42
CA GLU A 152 -11.00 -12.62 3.09
C GLU A 152 -11.80 -11.31 3.08
N ALA A 153 -11.14 -10.16 3.20
CA ALA A 153 -11.77 -8.86 3.10
C ALA A 153 -12.41 -8.66 1.72
N THR A 154 -11.68 -8.96 0.65
CA THR A 154 -12.20 -8.91 -0.72
C THR A 154 -13.43 -9.82 -0.89
N ARG A 155 -13.35 -11.06 -0.39
CA ARG A 155 -14.46 -12.01 -0.45
C ARG A 155 -15.72 -11.49 0.26
N LEU A 156 -15.55 -10.89 1.44
CA LEU A 156 -16.66 -10.29 2.20
C LEU A 156 -17.26 -9.08 1.47
N ASP A 157 -16.42 -8.23 0.90
CA ASP A 157 -16.89 -7.05 0.16
C ASP A 157 -17.68 -7.44 -1.10
N GLU A 158 -17.28 -8.48 -1.80
CA GLU A 158 -18.03 -9.04 -2.93
C GLU A 158 -19.38 -9.61 -2.50
N GLN A 159 -19.44 -10.35 -1.40
CA GLN A 159 -20.68 -10.94 -0.88
C GLN A 159 -21.69 -9.89 -0.40
N GLU A 160 -21.19 -8.81 0.19
CA GLU A 160 -22.05 -7.75 0.73
C GLU A 160 -22.40 -6.67 -0.29
N ALA A 161 -21.70 -6.59 -1.43
CA ALA A 161 -21.97 -5.60 -2.47
C ALA A 161 -23.44 -5.55 -2.93
N PRO A 162 -24.13 -6.68 -3.17
CA PRO A 162 -25.54 -6.65 -3.57
C PRO A 162 -26.45 -6.05 -2.48
N GLN A 163 -26.26 -6.48 -1.23
CA GLN A 163 -27.08 -6.00 -0.11
C GLN A 163 -26.83 -4.50 0.17
N ARG A 164 -25.57 -4.06 0.12
CA ARG A 164 -25.20 -2.64 0.24
C ARG A 164 -25.86 -1.79 -0.85
N GLU A 165 -25.94 -2.29 -2.08
CA GLU A 165 -26.60 -1.57 -3.18
C GLU A 165 -28.12 -1.48 -2.98
N ILE A 166 -28.77 -2.56 -2.53
CA ILE A 166 -30.21 -2.55 -2.20
C ILE A 166 -30.50 -1.52 -1.09
N GLU A 167 -29.70 -1.50 -0.03
CA GLU A 167 -29.84 -0.54 1.07
C GLU A 167 -29.60 0.90 0.61
N ARG A 168 -28.62 1.12 -0.26
CA ARG A 168 -28.34 2.42 -0.86
C ARG A 168 -29.54 2.92 -1.69
N GLN A 169 -30.14 2.07 -2.52
CA GLN A 169 -31.32 2.42 -3.32
C GLN A 169 -32.51 2.76 -2.42
N LYS A 170 -32.80 1.90 -1.43
CA LYS A 170 -33.89 2.14 -0.49
C LYS A 170 -33.73 3.47 0.24
N LYS A 171 -32.52 3.79 0.70
CA LYS A 171 -32.22 5.08 1.33
C LYS A 171 -32.44 6.26 0.37
N GLN A 172 -32.01 6.13 -0.88
CA GLN A 172 -32.21 7.17 -1.90
C GLN A 172 -33.69 7.39 -2.20
N ASP A 173 -34.48 6.32 -2.29
CA ASP A 173 -35.92 6.40 -2.52
C ASP A 173 -36.65 7.06 -1.34
N GLU A 174 -36.24 6.74 -0.11
CA GLU A 174 -36.76 7.39 1.11
C GLU A 174 -36.43 8.89 1.15
N GLU A 175 -35.19 9.27 0.84
CA GLU A 175 -34.76 10.67 0.75
C GLU A 175 -35.50 11.43 -0.35
N ASN A 176 -35.67 10.82 -1.52
CA ASN A 176 -36.41 11.39 -2.64
C ASN A 176 -37.88 11.59 -2.30
N ARG A 177 -38.53 10.60 -1.67
CA ARG A 177 -39.91 10.70 -1.21
C ARG A 177 -40.08 11.82 -0.18
N ALA A 178 -39.18 11.90 0.80
CA ALA A 178 -39.20 12.97 1.80
C ALA A 178 -39.04 14.36 1.15
N ALA A 179 -38.14 14.50 0.17
CA ALA A 179 -37.96 15.75 -0.58
C ALA A 179 -39.23 16.13 -1.37
N GLN A 180 -39.88 15.16 -2.04
CA GLN A 180 -41.13 15.38 -2.76
C GLN A 180 -42.26 15.81 -1.82
N GLU A 181 -42.44 15.12 -0.68
CA GLU A 181 -43.46 15.46 0.31
C GLU A 181 -43.27 16.88 0.88
N LYS A 182 -42.01 17.27 1.13
CA LYS A 182 -41.66 18.62 1.57
C LYS A 182 -41.94 19.70 0.51
N ALA A 183 -41.68 19.41 -0.77
CA ALA A 183 -41.92 20.35 -1.87
C ALA A 183 -43.41 20.47 -2.26
N ARG A 184 -44.18 19.40 -2.03
CA ARG A 184 -45.59 19.29 -2.41
C ARG A 184 -46.48 20.48 -2.02
N PRO A 185 -46.51 20.97 -0.75
CA PRO A 185 -47.41 22.07 -0.38
C PRO A 185 -47.10 23.38 -1.11
N ALA A 186 -45.81 23.74 -1.22
CA ALA A 186 -45.38 24.97 -1.91
C ALA A 186 -45.68 24.90 -3.42
N ASN A 187 -45.35 23.77 -4.06
CA ASN A 187 -45.61 23.59 -5.49
C ASN A 187 -47.11 23.56 -5.80
N LYS A 188 -47.91 22.93 -4.92
CA LYS A 188 -49.38 22.90 -5.06
C LYS A 188 -49.99 24.30 -4.97
N ALA A 189 -49.47 25.18 -4.11
CA ALA A 189 -49.96 26.56 -3.98
C ALA A 189 -49.63 27.44 -5.21
N ASN A 190 -48.48 27.21 -5.84
CA ASN A 190 -47.96 28.03 -6.93
C ASN A 190 -48.31 27.52 -8.34
N PHE A 191 -48.82 26.29 -8.47
CA PHE A 191 -49.16 25.71 -9.77
C PHE A 191 -50.35 26.43 -10.43
N ARG A 192 -50.15 26.89 -11.68
CA ARG A 192 -51.18 27.46 -12.56
C ARG A 192 -51.13 26.68 -13.89
N PRO A 193 -52.25 26.09 -14.36
CA PRO A 193 -52.29 25.34 -15.62
C PRO A 193 -52.00 26.21 -16.85
#